data_AF-A0A0S8INU1-F1
#
_entry.id   AF-A0A0S8INU1-F1
#
_cell.length_a   1.000
_cell.length_b   1.000
_cell.length_c   1.000
_cell.angle_alpha   90.00
_cell.angle_beta   90.00
_cell.angle_gamma   90.00
#
_symmetry.space_group_name_H-M   'P 1'
#
loop_
_entity.id
_entity.type
_entity.pdbx_description
1 polymer ?
#
loop_
_entity_poly.entity_id
_entity_poly.type
_entity_poly.pdbx_seq_one_letter_code
_entity_poly.pdbx_strand_id
1 'polypeptide(L)'
;MKSIAVGHARRDITPPVGTWMMGYAARTKPCEGVHDPIFANAVAVSDAENTVVIIALDVSSLDAEVVARIRDGLSNAAGIAAEDVIINTSHTHSGPATAKRTYAPRSDEYLPDFIEKSVDAAGGALKDLKPATFSVGAAPLDIGCNRREETPGGKIKLGVNPTAPRLAEVTVWRFTRDDADDVVLLASARSSSRGAAATRPPTAPSGPLRRSRSTARLPRRPSPKRSPE
;
A
#
# COMPACT_ATOMS: atom_id res chain seq x y z
N MET A 1 13.24 28.32 3.08
CA MET A 1 12.48 27.18 2.53
C MET A 1 11.27 26.97 3.41
N LYS A 2 10.07 26.74 2.86
CA LYS A 2 8.92 26.34 3.68
C LYS A 2 9.26 25.01 4.36
N SER A 3 8.98 24.91 5.65
CA SER A 3 9.16 23.67 6.41
C SER A 3 8.06 22.69 6.01
N ILE A 4 8.40 21.45 5.68
CA ILE A 4 7.43 20.39 5.44
C ILE A 4 7.28 19.57 6.72
N ALA A 5 6.05 19.17 7.03
CA ALA A 5 5.76 18.21 8.09
C ALA A 5 5.12 16.96 7.51
N VAL A 6 5.42 15.81 8.09
CA VAL A 6 4.86 14.53 7.68
C VAL A 6 4.53 13.67 8.90
N GLY A 7 3.39 13.00 8.82
CA GLY A 7 2.90 12.09 9.84
C GLY A 7 2.42 10.80 9.23
N HIS A 8 2.45 9.72 10.01
CA HIS A 8 2.04 8.41 9.54
C HIS A 8 1.24 7.68 10.61
N ALA A 9 0.21 6.96 10.18
CA ALA A 9 -0.46 6.00 11.04
C ALA A 9 -0.96 4.80 10.24
N ARG A 10 -1.15 3.71 10.97
CA ARG A 10 -1.59 2.42 10.43
C ARG A 10 -2.73 1.86 11.27
N ARG A 11 -3.72 1.27 10.62
CA ARG A 11 -4.82 0.52 11.25
C ARG A 11 -5.01 -0.83 10.61
N ASP A 12 -5.24 -1.83 11.44
CA ASP A 12 -5.57 -3.18 11.02
C ASP A 12 -7.01 -3.21 10.50
N ILE A 13 -7.16 -3.56 9.23
CA ILE A 13 -8.44 -3.69 8.53
C ILE A 13 -8.70 -5.16 8.19
N THR A 14 -8.16 -6.11 8.93
CA THR A 14 -8.36 -7.54 8.67
C THR A 14 -9.84 -7.90 8.86
N PRO A 15 -10.52 -8.43 7.81
CA PRO A 15 -11.93 -8.79 7.92
C PRO A 15 -12.11 -10.09 8.72
N PRO A 16 -13.30 -10.33 9.29
CA PRO A 16 -13.60 -11.61 9.94
C PRO A 16 -13.57 -12.77 8.95
N VAL A 17 -13.29 -13.99 9.44
CA VAL A 17 -13.40 -15.23 8.66
C VAL A 17 -14.82 -15.38 8.12
N GLY A 18 -14.96 -15.88 6.89
CA GLY A 18 -16.24 -15.92 6.17
C GLY A 18 -16.51 -14.69 5.29
N THR A 19 -15.61 -13.71 5.28
CA THR A 19 -15.69 -12.56 4.37
C THR A 19 -15.32 -12.95 2.94
N TRP A 20 -16.09 -12.47 1.96
CA TRP A 20 -15.79 -12.74 0.56
C TRP A 20 -14.55 -11.97 0.09
N MET A 21 -13.71 -12.63 -0.71
CA MET A 21 -12.49 -12.04 -1.26
C MET A 21 -12.64 -11.68 -2.74
N MET A 22 -12.08 -10.53 -3.13
CA MET A 22 -12.13 -10.04 -4.52
C MET A 22 -10.86 -10.36 -5.31
N GLY A 23 -10.98 -10.44 -6.64
CA GLY A 23 -9.85 -10.52 -7.58
C GLY A 23 -9.77 -11.80 -8.42
N TYR A 24 -10.20 -12.95 -7.90
CA TYR A 24 -10.24 -14.20 -8.67
C TYR A 24 -11.66 -14.64 -8.95
N ALA A 25 -12.09 -14.56 -10.21
CA ALA A 25 -13.44 -14.95 -10.65
C ALA A 25 -13.74 -16.45 -10.47
N ALA A 26 -12.71 -17.30 -10.44
CA ALA A 26 -12.87 -18.74 -10.21
C ALA A 26 -13.06 -19.10 -8.73
N ARG A 27 -13.01 -18.13 -7.81
CA ARG A 27 -13.18 -18.37 -6.38
C ARG A 27 -14.67 -18.59 -6.08
N THR A 28 -14.99 -19.70 -5.42
CA THR A 28 -16.37 -20.12 -5.12
C THR A 28 -16.72 -20.08 -3.63
N LYS A 29 -15.77 -19.70 -2.76
CA LYS A 29 -15.93 -19.68 -1.31
C LYS A 29 -15.37 -18.39 -0.70
N PRO A 30 -15.89 -17.95 0.46
CA PRO A 30 -15.31 -16.86 1.24
C PRO A 30 -13.95 -17.27 1.86
N CYS A 31 -13.30 -16.34 2.57
CA CYS A 31 -12.05 -16.65 3.28
C CYS A 31 -12.29 -17.66 4.42
N GLU A 32 -11.40 -18.63 4.54
CA GLU A 32 -11.43 -19.69 5.56
C GLU A 32 -10.44 -19.40 6.72
N GLY A 33 -9.67 -18.32 6.62
CA GLY A 33 -8.67 -17.93 7.60
C GLY A 33 -7.89 -16.68 7.20
N VAL A 34 -7.01 -16.23 8.09
CA VAL A 34 -6.10 -15.09 7.89
C VAL A 34 -4.67 -15.60 7.84
N HIS A 35 -3.95 -15.30 6.75
CA HIS A 35 -2.52 -15.63 6.64
C HIS A 35 -1.65 -14.52 7.21
N ASP A 36 -1.85 -13.30 6.71
CA ASP A 36 -1.23 -12.07 7.22
C ASP A 36 -2.34 -11.04 7.46
N PRO A 37 -2.20 -10.18 8.49
CA PRO A 37 -3.09 -9.04 8.65
C PRO A 37 -2.95 -8.04 7.49
N ILE A 38 -4.01 -7.31 7.20
CA ILE A 38 -4.06 -6.29 6.14
C ILE A 38 -4.36 -4.92 6.74
N PHE A 39 -3.91 -3.85 6.08
CA PHE A 39 -3.84 -2.54 6.72
C PHE A 39 -4.33 -1.38 5.87
N ALA A 40 -4.89 -0.39 6.56
CA ALA A 40 -4.98 0.98 6.09
C ALA A 40 -3.75 1.72 6.60
N ASN A 41 -2.87 2.15 5.69
CA ASN A 41 -1.72 3.00 6.00
C ASN A 41 -2.03 4.40 5.50
N ALA A 42 -1.83 5.41 6.33
CA ALA A 42 -2.04 6.80 5.95
C ALA A 42 -0.79 7.62 6.19
N VAL A 43 -0.51 8.53 5.27
CA VAL A 43 0.55 9.53 5.38
C VAL A 43 -0.06 10.90 5.14
N ALA A 44 0.12 11.82 6.09
CA ALA A 44 -0.25 13.22 5.95
C ALA A 44 1.00 14.03 5.67
N VAL A 45 0.95 14.93 4.69
CA VAL A 45 2.04 15.83 4.32
C VAL A 45 1.51 17.26 4.36
N SER A 46 2.18 18.15 5.06
CA SER A 46 1.75 19.53 5.25
C SER A 46 2.90 20.53 5.03
N ASP A 47 2.61 21.67 4.41
CA ASP A 47 3.50 22.83 4.31
C ASP A 47 3.09 23.99 5.24
N ALA A 48 2.26 23.68 6.26
CA ALA A 48 1.58 24.57 7.19
C ALA A 48 0.37 25.35 6.63
N GLU A 49 0.27 25.53 5.31
CA GLU A 49 -0.90 26.17 4.66
C GLU A 49 -1.84 25.12 4.07
N ASN A 50 -1.28 24.09 3.43
CA ASN A 50 -1.98 23.02 2.74
C ASN A 50 -1.61 21.69 3.39
N THR A 51 -2.55 20.75 3.38
CA THR A 51 -2.32 19.40 3.90
C THR A 51 -2.94 18.38 2.98
N VAL A 52 -2.13 17.45 2.48
CA VAL A 52 -2.57 16.32 1.65
C VAL A 52 -2.48 15.04 2.46
N VAL A 53 -3.47 14.17 2.35
CA VAL A 53 -3.49 12.85 2.98
C VAL A 53 -3.52 11.75 1.93
N ILE A 54 -2.55 10.84 2.00
CA ILE A 54 -2.46 9.66 1.15
C ILE A 54 -2.81 8.43 1.98
N ILE A 55 -3.83 7.68 1.56
CA ILE A 55 -4.26 6.44 2.20
C ILE A 55 -3.97 5.27 1.25
N ALA A 56 -3.16 4.31 1.69
CA ALA A 56 -2.88 3.07 0.99
C ALA A 56 -3.58 1.90 1.70
N LEU A 57 -4.51 1.26 0.99
CA LEU A 57 -5.39 0.23 1.52
C LEU A 57 -5.04 -1.13 0.93
N ASP A 58 -4.93 -2.14 1.79
CA ASP A 58 -4.68 -3.53 1.39
C ASP A 58 -5.94 -4.25 0.87
N VAL A 59 -6.49 -3.74 -0.21
CA VAL A 59 -7.67 -4.29 -0.91
C VAL A 59 -7.45 -4.32 -2.43
N SER A 60 -8.32 -5.02 -3.17
CA SER A 60 -8.22 -5.07 -4.64
C SER A 60 -8.70 -3.78 -5.29
N SER A 61 -9.88 -3.27 -4.91
CA SER A 61 -10.51 -2.10 -5.52
C SER A 61 -11.63 -1.57 -4.62
N LEU A 62 -12.10 -0.36 -4.88
CA LEU A 62 -13.18 0.28 -4.13
C LEU A 62 -14.29 0.72 -5.08
N ASP A 63 -15.53 0.69 -4.61
CA ASP A 63 -16.61 1.42 -5.26
C ASP A 63 -16.47 2.92 -4.95
N ALA A 64 -16.91 3.77 -5.89
CA ALA A 64 -16.82 5.23 -5.74
C ALA A 64 -17.53 5.75 -4.47
N GLU A 65 -18.64 5.10 -4.08
CA GLU A 65 -19.36 5.42 -2.83
C GLU A 65 -18.51 5.18 -1.58
N VAL A 66 -17.63 4.16 -1.57
CA VAL A 66 -16.75 3.86 -0.43
C VAL A 66 -15.65 4.92 -0.36
N VAL A 67 -15.10 5.31 -1.51
CA VAL A 67 -14.11 6.41 -1.62
C VAL A 67 -14.71 7.72 -1.10
N ALA A 68 -15.93 8.06 -1.53
CA ALA A 68 -16.63 9.25 -1.07
C ALA A 68 -16.83 9.23 0.45
N ARG A 69 -17.32 8.13 1.01
CA ARG A 69 -17.53 8.00 2.46
C ARG A 69 -16.25 8.14 3.29
N ILE A 70 -15.11 7.65 2.81
CA ILE A 70 -13.82 7.85 3.49
C ILE A 70 -13.43 9.33 3.47
N ARG A 71 -13.57 9.99 2.31
CA ARG A 71 -13.28 11.42 2.15
C ARG A 71 -14.17 12.29 3.02
N ASP A 72 -15.47 12.05 2.98
CA ASP A 72 -16.45 12.77 3.79
C ASP A 72 -16.19 12.55 5.29
N GLY A 73 -15.85 11.32 5.68
CA GLY A 73 -15.49 10.99 7.05
C GLY A 73 -14.28 11.79 7.54
N LEU A 74 -13.23 11.90 6.72
CA LEU A 74 -12.05 12.69 7.07
C LEU A 74 -12.31 14.19 7.06
N SER A 75 -13.09 14.68 6.09
CA SER A 75 -13.53 16.08 6.04
C SER A 75 -14.30 16.47 7.31
N ASN A 76 -15.27 15.65 7.72
CA ASN A 76 -16.03 15.88 8.94
C ASN A 76 -15.19 15.79 10.22
N ALA A 77 -14.24 14.85 10.28
CA ALA A 77 -13.45 14.61 11.49
C ALA A 77 -12.26 15.57 11.66
N ALA A 78 -11.69 16.08 10.56
CA ALA A 78 -10.42 16.79 10.57
C ALA A 78 -10.34 18.02 9.65
N GLY A 79 -11.42 18.35 8.93
CA GLY A 79 -11.48 19.53 8.05
C GLY A 79 -10.62 19.43 6.79
N ILE A 80 -10.21 18.23 6.38
CA ILE A 80 -9.45 18.01 5.14
C ILE A 80 -10.40 17.95 3.96
N ALA A 81 -10.19 18.79 2.95
CA ALA A 81 -11.02 18.81 1.75
C ALA A 81 -10.91 17.47 0.99
N ALA A 82 -11.99 17.05 0.34
CA ALA A 82 -12.06 15.75 -0.32
C ALA A 82 -11.02 15.60 -1.45
N GLU A 83 -10.70 16.70 -2.13
CA GLU A 83 -9.68 16.83 -3.17
C GLU A 83 -8.24 16.66 -2.64
N ASP A 84 -8.00 16.94 -1.36
CA ASP A 84 -6.70 16.79 -0.70
C ASP A 84 -6.47 15.36 -0.18
N VAL A 85 -7.39 14.43 -0.46
CA VAL A 85 -7.31 13.04 -0.04
C VAL A 85 -7.12 12.12 -1.24
N ILE A 86 -5.95 11.48 -1.30
CA ILE A 86 -5.59 10.47 -2.29
C ILE A 86 -5.79 9.09 -1.66
N ILE A 87 -6.63 8.26 -2.27
CA ILE A 87 -6.87 6.88 -1.83
C ILE A 87 -6.33 5.92 -2.89
N ASN A 88 -5.41 5.06 -2.48
CA ASN A 88 -4.79 4.04 -3.29
C ASN A 88 -5.06 2.64 -2.71
N THR A 89 -5.06 1.63 -3.58
CA THR A 89 -5.19 0.22 -3.17
C THR A 89 -3.96 -0.57 -3.60
N SER A 90 -3.49 -1.53 -2.79
CA SER A 90 -2.39 -2.43 -3.18
C SER A 90 -2.77 -3.41 -4.30
N HIS A 91 -4.05 -3.48 -4.65
CA HIS A 91 -4.61 -4.38 -5.64
C HIS A 91 -4.47 -5.86 -5.28
N THR A 92 -4.46 -6.19 -3.98
CA THR A 92 -4.38 -7.58 -3.50
C THR A 92 -5.63 -8.37 -3.82
N HIS A 93 -5.47 -9.59 -4.36
CA HIS A 93 -6.57 -10.52 -4.68
C HIS A 93 -6.96 -11.45 -3.51
N SER A 94 -6.36 -11.23 -2.34
CA SER A 94 -6.60 -11.98 -1.10
C SER A 94 -7.19 -11.10 0.01
N GLY A 95 -7.68 -9.91 -0.34
CA GLY A 95 -8.39 -9.01 0.57
C GLY A 95 -9.91 -9.08 0.43
N PRO A 96 -10.66 -8.40 1.31
CA PRO A 96 -12.13 -8.38 1.31
C PRO A 96 -12.69 -7.78 0.01
N ALA A 97 -13.89 -8.20 -0.35
CA ALA A 97 -14.64 -7.67 -1.48
C ALA A 97 -15.26 -6.33 -1.10
N THR A 98 -14.51 -5.25 -1.28
CA THR A 98 -14.91 -3.86 -0.99
C THR A 98 -15.53 -3.13 -2.20
N ALA A 99 -15.77 -3.83 -3.29
CA ALA A 99 -16.39 -3.30 -4.50
C ALA A 99 -17.35 -4.34 -5.11
N LYS A 100 -18.43 -3.89 -5.74
CA LYS A 100 -19.42 -4.77 -6.40
C LYS A 100 -18.80 -5.43 -7.64
N ARG A 101 -18.82 -6.75 -7.72
CA ARG A 101 -18.38 -7.52 -8.90
C ARG A 101 -19.38 -8.64 -9.19
N THR A 102 -19.48 -9.06 -10.45
CA THR A 102 -20.41 -10.13 -10.86
C THR A 102 -20.05 -11.50 -10.30
N TYR A 103 -18.77 -11.71 -9.95
CA TYR A 103 -18.23 -13.01 -9.53
C TYR A 103 -18.01 -13.14 -8.02
N ALA A 104 -18.23 -12.08 -7.23
CA ALA A 104 -18.06 -12.10 -5.78
C ALA A 104 -19.02 -11.11 -5.13
N PRO A 105 -19.80 -11.52 -4.11
CA PRO A 105 -20.64 -10.60 -3.37
C PRO A 105 -19.76 -9.61 -2.59
N ARG A 106 -20.25 -8.37 -2.50
CA ARG A 106 -19.58 -7.33 -1.71
C ARG A 106 -19.79 -7.62 -0.23
N SER A 107 -18.78 -7.31 0.58
CA SER A 107 -18.79 -7.53 2.02
C SER A 107 -19.42 -6.33 2.74
N ASP A 108 -20.71 -6.10 2.51
CA ASP A 108 -21.42 -4.89 2.97
C ASP A 108 -21.42 -4.73 4.51
N GLU A 109 -21.50 -5.82 5.25
CA GLU A 109 -21.46 -5.81 6.72
C GLU A 109 -20.10 -5.35 7.28
N TYR A 110 -19.03 -5.57 6.52
CA TYR A 110 -17.66 -5.19 6.91
C TYR A 110 -17.29 -3.76 6.48
N LEU A 111 -17.97 -3.19 5.49
CA LEU A 111 -17.65 -1.87 4.95
C LEU A 111 -17.69 -0.73 5.99
N PRO A 112 -18.63 -0.66 6.95
CA PRO A 112 -18.63 0.41 7.95
C PRO A 112 -17.33 0.45 8.77
N ASP A 113 -16.89 -0.70 9.31
CA ASP A 113 -15.66 -0.83 10.09
C ASP A 113 -14.42 -0.51 9.24
N PHE A 114 -14.38 -1.00 7.99
CA PHE A 114 -13.32 -0.67 7.04
C PHE A 114 -13.19 0.84 6.78
N ILE A 115 -14.31 1.53 6.58
CA ILE A 115 -14.33 2.98 6.34
C ILE A 115 -13.87 3.73 7.59
N GLU A 116 -14.41 3.38 8.76
CA GLU A 116 -14.04 4.00 10.04
C GLU A 116 -12.53 3.88 10.31
N LYS A 117 -11.98 2.66 10.16
CA LYS A 117 -10.55 2.43 10.34
C LYS A 117 -9.67 3.14 9.32
N SER A 118 -10.17 3.32 8.09
CA SER A 118 -9.47 4.10 7.07
C SER A 118 -9.42 5.58 7.44
N VAL A 119 -10.52 6.12 7.95
CA VAL A 119 -10.59 7.50 8.46
C VAL A 119 -9.73 7.67 9.71
N ASP A 120 -9.74 6.72 10.64
CA ASP A 120 -8.92 6.78 11.85
C ASP A 120 -7.42 6.65 11.54
N ALA A 121 -7.02 5.86 10.54
CA ALA A 121 -5.65 5.85 10.05
C ALA A 121 -5.25 7.25 9.54
N ALA A 122 -6.09 7.89 8.71
CA ALA A 122 -5.85 9.24 8.22
C ALA A 122 -5.79 10.29 9.35
N GLY A 123 -6.72 10.25 10.28
CA GLY A 123 -6.73 11.12 11.46
C GLY A 123 -5.51 10.90 12.36
N GLY A 124 -5.05 9.67 12.50
CA GLY A 124 -3.82 9.32 13.20
C GLY A 124 -2.58 9.94 12.52
N ALA A 125 -2.51 9.89 11.19
CA ALA A 125 -1.40 10.46 10.44
C ALA A 125 -1.34 11.99 10.59
N LEU A 126 -2.49 12.67 10.63
CA LEU A 126 -2.57 14.11 10.90
C LEU A 126 -2.07 14.48 12.30
N LYS A 127 -2.43 13.68 13.32
CA LYS A 127 -1.97 13.88 14.71
C LYS A 127 -0.47 13.63 14.89
N ASP A 128 0.14 12.86 13.99
CA ASP A 128 1.56 12.48 14.02
C ASP A 128 2.46 13.37 13.15
N LEU A 129 1.98 14.53 12.69
CA LEU A 129 2.78 15.47 11.90
C LEU A 129 4.02 15.93 12.68
N LYS A 130 5.20 15.70 12.08
CA LYS A 130 6.50 16.18 12.57
C LYS A 130 7.25 16.89 11.45
N PRO A 131 8.05 17.94 11.75
CA PRO A 131 8.95 18.54 10.77
C PRO A 131 9.83 17.49 10.09
N ALA A 132 10.11 17.68 8.81
CA ALA A 132 10.84 16.71 8.01
C ALA A 132 11.63 17.34 6.86
N THR A 133 12.58 16.57 6.34
CA THR A 133 13.24 16.82 5.05
C THR A 133 12.73 15.83 4.00
N PHE A 134 12.29 16.34 2.86
CA PHE A 134 11.82 15.51 1.74
C PHE A 134 12.93 15.24 0.72
N SER A 135 13.04 13.99 0.28
CA SER A 135 13.98 13.54 -0.75
C SER A 135 13.31 12.54 -1.69
N VAL A 136 13.71 12.57 -2.96
CA VAL A 136 13.21 11.66 -4.00
C VAL A 136 14.39 10.94 -4.63
N GLY A 137 14.22 9.63 -4.85
CA GLY A 137 15.16 8.81 -5.60
C GLY A 137 14.44 7.80 -6.47
N ALA A 138 15.20 7.09 -7.29
CA ALA A 138 14.73 5.95 -8.07
C ALA A 138 15.69 4.78 -7.88
N ALA A 139 15.16 3.55 -7.94
CA ALA A 139 15.96 2.34 -7.87
C ALA A 139 15.50 1.34 -8.94
N PRO A 140 16.44 0.59 -9.56
CA PRO A 140 16.08 -0.50 -10.47
C PRO A 140 15.17 -1.51 -9.78
N LEU A 141 14.15 -1.96 -10.50
CA LEU A 141 13.19 -2.95 -10.03
C LEU A 141 13.31 -4.19 -10.90
N ASP A 142 13.55 -5.35 -10.28
CA ASP A 142 13.53 -6.66 -10.96
C ASP A 142 12.37 -7.55 -10.49
N ILE A 143 11.31 -6.90 -9.99
CA ILE A 143 10.13 -7.57 -9.46
C ILE A 143 8.97 -7.38 -10.46
N GLY A 144 8.52 -8.48 -11.04
CA GLY A 144 7.38 -8.52 -11.96
C GLY A 144 7.79 -8.77 -13.42
N CYS A 145 6.84 -9.24 -14.21
CA CYS A 145 7.01 -9.47 -15.64
C CYS A 145 5.74 -9.09 -16.39
N ASN A 146 5.86 -8.89 -17.70
CA ASN A 146 4.69 -8.82 -18.55
C ASN A 146 4.07 -10.22 -18.66
N ARG A 147 2.80 -10.34 -18.27
CA ARG A 147 2.11 -11.65 -18.24
C ARG A 147 1.47 -12.09 -19.55
N ARG A 148 1.70 -11.37 -20.65
CA ARG A 148 1.13 -11.63 -21.99
C ARG A 148 2.13 -12.39 -22.86
N GLU A 149 2.28 -13.68 -22.59
CA GLU A 149 3.17 -14.55 -23.35
C GLU A 149 2.54 -14.90 -24.71
N GLU A 150 3.31 -14.73 -25.78
CA GLU A 150 2.94 -15.18 -27.11
C GLU A 150 3.40 -16.62 -27.31
N THR A 151 2.47 -17.47 -27.71
CA THR A 151 2.75 -18.87 -28.07
C THR A 151 3.33 -18.94 -29.49
N PRO A 152 4.01 -20.05 -29.87
CA PRO A 152 4.52 -20.21 -31.24
C PRO A 152 3.47 -20.06 -32.36
N GLY A 153 2.18 -20.27 -32.04
CA GLY A 153 1.06 -20.08 -32.96
C GLY A 153 0.43 -18.68 -32.92
N GLY A 154 1.10 -17.67 -32.36
CA GLY A 154 0.63 -16.28 -32.31
C GLY A 154 -0.49 -16.00 -31.31
N LYS A 155 -0.90 -16.97 -30.49
CA LYS A 155 -1.92 -16.77 -29.45
C LYS A 155 -1.30 -16.21 -28.18
N ILE A 156 -2.00 -15.30 -27.51
CA ILE A 156 -1.60 -14.77 -26.21
C ILE A 156 -2.21 -15.60 -25.07
N LYS A 157 -1.37 -16.04 -24.13
CA LYS A 157 -1.77 -16.70 -22.88
C LYS A 157 -1.24 -15.96 -21.66
N LEU A 158 -1.72 -16.34 -20.47
CA LEU A 158 -1.08 -15.96 -19.22
C LEU A 158 0.24 -16.72 -19.10
N GLY A 159 1.34 -15.99 -18.96
CA GLY A 159 2.68 -16.57 -18.96
C GLY A 159 3.74 -15.53 -18.63
N VAL A 160 4.97 -15.72 -19.12
CA VAL A 160 6.06 -14.74 -18.96
C VAL A 160 6.47 -14.24 -20.34
N ASN A 161 6.37 -12.93 -20.54
CA ASN A 161 6.89 -12.28 -21.74
C ASN A 161 8.09 -11.39 -21.36
N PRO A 162 9.32 -11.86 -21.61
CA PRO A 162 10.53 -11.13 -21.22
C PRO A 162 10.85 -9.97 -22.16
N THR A 163 10.30 -9.94 -23.38
CA THR A 163 10.58 -8.91 -24.39
C THR A 163 9.58 -7.75 -24.34
N ALA A 164 8.42 -7.95 -23.71
CA ALA A 164 7.42 -6.91 -23.55
C ALA A 164 7.72 -5.99 -22.35
N PRO A 165 7.21 -4.74 -22.36
CA PRO A 165 7.47 -3.78 -21.30
C PRO A 165 7.06 -4.28 -19.91
N ARG A 166 7.93 -4.01 -18.94
CA ARG A 166 7.69 -4.15 -17.50
C ARG A 166 8.10 -2.86 -16.79
N LEU A 167 7.63 -2.66 -15.57
CA LEU A 167 8.14 -1.56 -14.75
C LEU A 167 9.61 -1.84 -14.41
N ALA A 168 10.50 -0.95 -14.86
CA ALA A 168 11.96 -1.13 -14.74
C ALA A 168 12.55 -0.48 -13.49
N GLU A 169 11.82 0.44 -12.87
CA GLU A 169 12.27 1.20 -11.70
C GLU A 169 11.11 1.50 -10.74
N VAL A 170 11.46 1.76 -9.49
CA VAL A 170 10.53 2.27 -8.47
C VAL A 170 11.00 3.65 -8.02
N THR A 171 10.05 4.58 -7.91
CA THR A 171 10.31 5.90 -7.33
C THR A 171 10.14 5.81 -5.82
N VAL A 172 11.10 6.34 -5.08
CA VAL A 172 11.11 6.36 -3.61
C VAL A 172 11.01 7.79 -3.14
N TRP A 173 10.00 8.06 -2.32
CA TRP A 173 9.81 9.32 -1.62
C TRP A 173 10.16 9.07 -0.16
N ARG A 174 11.18 9.76 0.35
CA ARG A 174 11.63 9.63 1.74
C ARG A 174 11.50 10.96 2.45
N PHE A 175 10.79 10.91 3.57
CA PHE A 175 10.69 12.00 4.52
C PHE A 175 11.48 11.62 5.77
N THR A 176 12.61 12.30 5.98
CA THR A 176 13.40 12.17 7.21
C THR A 176 12.77 13.06 8.25
N ARG A 177 12.21 12.50 9.32
CA ARG A 177 11.48 13.25 10.35
C ARG A 177 12.37 13.61 11.53
N ASP A 178 12.09 14.76 12.13
CA ASP A 178 12.72 15.17 13.38
C ASP A 178 12.17 14.34 14.54
N ASP A 179 13.06 13.71 15.30
CA ASP A 179 12.75 12.91 16.50
C ASP A 179 11.68 11.82 16.30
N ALA A 180 11.55 11.29 15.09
CA ALA A 180 10.64 10.21 14.74
C ALA A 180 11.20 9.33 13.61
N ASP A 181 10.62 8.14 13.41
CA ASP A 181 11.02 7.25 12.32
C ASP A 181 10.73 7.88 10.96
N ASP A 182 11.60 7.69 9.98
CA ASP A 182 11.37 8.15 8.60
C ASP A 182 10.09 7.57 8.00
N VAL A 183 9.42 8.37 7.17
CA VAL A 183 8.29 7.91 6.35
C VAL A 183 8.79 7.69 4.92
N VAL A 184 8.56 6.49 4.39
CA VAL A 184 8.99 6.11 3.04
C VAL A 184 7.77 5.66 2.23
N LEU A 185 7.54 6.31 1.10
CA LEU A 185 6.53 5.94 0.12
C LEU A 185 7.19 5.37 -1.14
N LEU A 186 6.68 4.25 -1.61
CA LEU A 186 7.10 3.63 -2.88
C LEU A 186 6.02 3.91 -3.92
N ALA A 187 6.37 4.71 -4.93
CA ALA A 187 5.48 5.04 -6.03
C ALA A 187 5.81 4.17 -7.25
N SER A 188 4.81 3.44 -7.72
CA SER A 188 4.89 2.50 -8.85
C SER A 188 3.66 2.68 -9.74
N ALA A 189 3.89 2.98 -11.02
CA ALA A 189 2.81 3.02 -12.01
C ALA A 189 2.49 1.58 -12.45
N ARG A 190 1.44 1.00 -11.85
CA ARG A 190 0.83 -0.33 -12.12
C ARG A 190 1.67 -1.55 -11.71
N SER A 191 1.12 -2.32 -10.77
CA SER A 191 1.48 -3.72 -10.55
C SER A 191 0.22 -4.52 -10.24
N SER A 192 -0.08 -5.52 -11.07
CA SER A 192 -1.00 -6.61 -10.69
C SER A 192 -0.13 -7.77 -10.18
N SER A 193 0.38 -7.63 -8.96
CA SER A 193 1.15 -8.70 -8.33
C SER A 193 0.21 -9.66 -7.59
N ARG A 194 0.55 -10.96 -7.63
CA ARG A 194 -0.04 -11.93 -6.71
C ARG A 194 0.50 -11.59 -5.32
N GLY A 195 -0.26 -10.85 -4.53
CA GLY A 195 -0.02 -10.74 -3.09
C GLY A 195 -0.12 -12.15 -2.49
N ALA A 196 0.98 -12.66 -1.96
CA ALA A 196 0.98 -13.92 -1.24
C ALA A 196 0.22 -13.74 0.07
N ALA A 197 -1.02 -14.22 0.12
CA ALA A 197 -1.70 -14.62 1.35
C ALA A 197 -2.57 -15.84 1.01
N ALA A 198 -2.06 -17.02 1.45
CA ALA A 198 -2.54 -18.42 1.49
C ALA A 198 -3.42 -18.99 0.35
N THR A 199 -3.27 -20.22 -0.15
CA THR A 199 -2.65 -21.46 0.38
C THR A 199 -1.69 -22.10 -0.63
N ARG A 200 -0.72 -22.87 -0.14
CA ARG A 200 0.27 -23.63 -0.93
C ARG A 200 -0.40 -24.88 -1.54
N PRO A 201 -0.27 -25.16 -2.86
CA PRO A 201 -0.70 -26.44 -3.42
C PRO A 201 0.27 -27.57 -3.01
N PRO A 202 -0.23 -28.81 -2.84
CA PRO A 202 0.57 -29.92 -2.34
C PRO A 202 1.39 -30.54 -3.48
N THR A 203 2.53 -29.94 -3.83
CA THR A 203 3.71 -30.59 -4.48
C THR A 203 4.68 -29.52 -4.94
N ALA A 204 5.68 -29.17 -4.13
CA ALA A 204 6.91 -28.54 -4.61
C ALA A 204 8.04 -28.79 -3.58
N PRO A 205 9.26 -29.14 -4.05
CA PRO A 205 10.35 -29.62 -3.20
C PRO A 205 10.93 -28.52 -2.32
N SER A 206 11.40 -28.93 -1.15
CA SER A 206 11.97 -28.10 -0.09
C SER A 206 13.39 -27.63 -0.42
N GLY A 207 13.54 -26.36 -0.77
CA GLY A 207 14.82 -25.64 -0.73
C GLY A 207 14.71 -24.47 0.26
N PRO A 208 15.70 -24.21 1.12
CA PRO A 208 15.59 -23.17 2.14
C PRO A 208 15.71 -21.78 1.49
N LEU A 209 14.60 -21.02 1.44
CA LEU A 209 14.66 -19.58 1.21
C LEU A 209 15.25 -18.90 2.45
N ARG A 210 16.52 -18.52 2.35
CA ARG A 210 17.22 -17.72 3.35
C ARG A 210 16.64 -16.30 3.34
N ARG A 211 15.89 -15.92 4.38
CA ARG A 211 15.43 -14.53 4.59
C ARG A 211 16.63 -13.68 5.06
N SER A 212 16.98 -12.63 4.32
CA SER A 212 17.82 -11.56 4.88
C SER A 212 16.93 -10.63 5.70
N ARG A 213 17.10 -10.64 7.02
CA ARG A 213 16.68 -9.51 7.86
C ARG A 213 17.72 -8.41 7.64
N SER A 214 17.38 -7.39 6.87
CA SER A 214 18.18 -6.17 6.83
C SER A 214 17.62 -5.18 7.85
N THR A 215 18.06 -5.29 9.09
CA THR A 215 18.14 -4.12 9.98
C THR A 215 19.47 -3.44 9.69
N ALA A 216 19.56 -2.73 8.56
CA ALA A 216 20.73 -1.91 8.27
C ALA A 216 20.65 -0.63 9.10
N ARG A 217 21.29 -0.67 10.28
CA ARG A 217 21.64 0.56 11.02
C ARG A 217 22.72 1.27 10.21
N LEU A 218 22.38 2.38 9.56
CA LEU A 218 23.37 3.22 8.88
C LEU A 218 24.36 3.77 9.93
N PRO A 219 25.69 3.71 9.70
CA PRO A 219 26.66 4.26 10.62
C PRO A 219 26.51 5.78 10.69
N ARG A 220 26.52 6.34 11.90
CA ARG A 220 26.55 7.78 12.14
C ARG A 220 27.84 8.36 11.55
N ARG A 221 27.72 9.41 10.73
CA ARG A 221 28.89 10.20 10.29
C ARG A 221 29.59 10.80 11.53
N PRO A 222 30.92 10.79 11.60
CA PRO A 222 31.64 11.54 12.63
C PRO A 222 31.49 13.04 12.38
N SER A 223 31.23 13.78 13.46
CA SER A 223 31.17 15.24 13.48
C SER A 223 32.52 15.83 13.02
N PRO A 224 32.53 16.96 12.28
CA PRO A 224 33.78 17.63 11.93
C PRO A 224 34.46 18.15 13.21
N LYS A 225 35.74 17.80 13.39
CA LYS A 225 36.60 18.40 14.42
C LYS A 225 36.71 19.90 14.12
N ARG A 226 36.31 20.74 15.08
CA ARG A 226 36.74 22.14 15.11
C ARG A 226 38.24 22.15 15.38
N SER A 227 39.02 22.77 14.50
CA SER A 227 40.39 23.17 14.79
C SER A 227 40.37 24.31 15.82
N PRO A 228 41.31 24.38 16.77
CA PRO A 228 41.47 25.55 17.62
C PRO A 228 42.25 26.65 16.89
N GLU A 229 41.72 27.86 17.03
CA GLU A 229 42.24 29.20 16.65
C GLU A 229 42.50 29.49 15.17
#